data_AF-A0A6A3MW35-F1
#
_entry.id   AF-A0A6A3MW35-F1
#
_cell.length_a   1.000
_cell.length_b   1.000
_cell.length_c   1.000
_cell.angle_alpha   90.00
_cell.angle_beta   90.00
_cell.angle_gamma   90.00
#
_symmetry.space_group_name_H-M   'P 1'
#
loop_
_entity.id
_entity.type
_entity.pdbx_description
1 polymer ?
#
loop_
_entity_poly.entity_id
_entity_poly.type
_entity_poly.pdbx_seq_one_letter_code
_entity_poly.pdbx_strand_id
1 'polypeptide(L)'
;MKGTHKPPNPWCVAFELGLHDGAQHWYLQLSCKTKHTWSLLSQAFIKYYCAEFTRPAKVRYYSAKRDGEEHVCDYLNRLNGYARNAGVHFEDGGRDAKHHVEHFLDTCDDRDLEERLCHLRIRDIHELEDMIDDILRYRERNSARESSLRRYRDQFDDLRRED
;
A
#
# COMPACT_ATOMS: atom_id res chain seq x y z
N MET A 1 -37.52 20.08 4.93
CA MET A 1 -37.06 18.84 4.27
C MET A 1 -36.08 18.16 5.20
N LYS A 2 -36.47 17.06 5.86
CA LYS A 2 -35.55 16.26 6.67
C LYS A 2 -34.79 15.36 5.69
N GLY A 3 -33.52 15.66 5.45
CA GLY A 3 -32.65 14.77 4.68
C GLY A 3 -32.62 13.42 5.38
N THR A 4 -33.13 12.38 4.72
CA THR A 4 -33.01 11.01 5.18
C THR A 4 -31.54 10.62 5.10
N HIS A 5 -30.79 10.93 6.15
CA HIS A 5 -29.45 10.40 6.34
C HIS A 5 -29.63 8.90 6.60
N LYS A 6 -29.49 8.08 5.54
CA LYS A 6 -29.49 6.62 5.69
C LYS A 6 -28.32 6.30 6.64
N PRO A 7 -28.55 5.56 7.73
CA PRO A 7 -27.46 5.20 8.63
C PRO A 7 -26.39 4.44 7.84
N PRO A 8 -25.10 4.68 8.13
CA PRO A 8 -24.01 3.99 7.45
C PRO A 8 -24.20 2.48 7.59
N ASN A 9 -23.89 1.74 6.53
CA ASN A 9 -24.03 0.28 6.55
C ASN A 9 -23.09 -0.27 7.65
N PRO A 10 -23.61 -0.97 8.67
CA PRO A 10 -22.80 -1.42 9.80
C PRO A 10 -21.68 -2.38 9.37
N TRP A 11 -21.87 -3.14 8.28
CA TRP A 11 -20.83 -4.00 7.72
C TRP A 11 -19.68 -3.21 7.09
N CYS A 12 -19.98 -2.09 6.43
CA CYS A 12 -18.94 -1.21 5.89
C CYS A 12 -18.12 -0.56 7.01
N VAL A 13 -18.77 -0.13 8.09
CA VAL A 13 -18.09 0.45 9.26
C VAL A 13 -17.20 -0.60 9.95
N ALA A 14 -17.74 -1.78 10.22
CA ALA A 14 -16.96 -2.86 10.83
C ALA A 14 -15.77 -3.29 9.95
N PHE A 15 -15.96 -3.32 8.63
CA PHE A 15 -14.91 -3.62 7.68
C PHE A 15 -13.80 -2.58 7.70
N GLU A 16 -14.14 -1.29 7.62
CA GLU A 16 -13.16 -0.19 7.69
C GLU A 16 -12.33 -0.24 8.98
N LEU A 17 -12.97 -0.50 10.12
CA LEU A 17 -12.30 -0.62 11.42
C LEU A 17 -11.38 -1.85 11.51
N GLY A 18 -11.59 -2.86 10.68
CA GLY A 18 -10.75 -4.06 10.62
C GLY A 18 -9.59 -3.97 9.63
N LEU A 19 -9.45 -2.86 8.90
CA LEU A 19 -8.34 -2.64 7.97
C LEU A 19 -7.13 -2.08 8.72
N HIS A 20 -5.98 -2.68 8.45
CA HIS A 20 -4.69 -2.25 8.97
C HIS A 20 -3.74 -1.92 7.81
N ASP A 21 -2.77 -1.06 8.11
CA ASP A 21 -1.60 -0.77 7.26
C ASP A 21 -1.96 -0.41 5.81
N GLY A 22 -1.39 -1.10 4.84
CA GLY A 22 -1.67 -0.88 3.42
C GLY A 22 -3.12 -1.15 3.04
N ALA A 23 -3.85 -2.02 3.75
CA ALA A 23 -5.27 -2.21 3.43
C ALA A 23 -6.11 -0.93 3.65
N GLN A 24 -5.66 -0.02 4.53
CA GLN A 24 -6.28 1.30 4.68
C GLN A 24 -6.01 2.19 3.45
N HIS A 25 -4.81 2.14 2.88
CA HIS A 25 -4.45 2.92 1.69
C HIS A 25 -5.28 2.50 0.48
N TRP A 26 -5.40 1.20 0.22
CA TRP A 26 -6.33 0.66 -0.77
C TRP A 26 -7.77 1.14 -0.54
N TYR A 27 -8.27 1.05 0.70
CA TYR A 27 -9.62 1.48 1.02
C TYR A 27 -9.82 2.97 0.74
N LEU A 28 -8.85 3.82 1.09
CA LEU A 28 -8.92 5.27 0.86
C LEU A 28 -9.06 5.63 -0.63
N GLN A 29 -8.49 4.85 -1.54
CA GLN A 29 -8.62 5.05 -3.00
C GLN A 29 -10.02 4.76 -3.53
N LEU A 30 -10.86 4.01 -2.79
CA LEU A 30 -12.20 3.66 -3.23
C LEU A 30 -13.14 4.88 -3.26
N SER A 31 -14.03 4.90 -4.26
CA SER A 31 -15.09 5.91 -4.34
C SER A 31 -16.00 5.86 -3.11
N CYS A 32 -16.58 7.00 -2.72
CA CYS A 32 -17.54 7.09 -1.62
C CYS A 32 -18.72 6.11 -1.79
N LYS A 33 -19.19 5.91 -3.02
CA LYS A 33 -20.26 4.95 -3.35
C LYS A 33 -19.85 3.51 -3.03
N THR A 34 -18.63 3.13 -3.39
CA THR A 34 -18.07 1.80 -3.11
C THR A 34 -17.97 1.58 -1.60
N LYS A 35 -17.39 2.55 -0.86
CA LYS A 35 -17.20 2.48 0.59
C LYS A 35 -18.51 2.27 1.37
N HIS A 36 -19.58 2.96 0.98
CA HIS A 36 -20.86 2.90 1.70
C HIS A 36 -21.79 1.75 1.27
N THR A 37 -21.40 0.95 0.28
CA THR A 37 -22.23 -0.15 -0.26
C THR A 37 -21.52 -1.48 -0.07
N TRP A 38 -21.95 -2.27 0.93
CA TRP A 38 -21.30 -3.54 1.29
C TRP A 38 -21.05 -4.49 0.11
N SER A 39 -22.01 -4.63 -0.81
CA SER A 39 -21.83 -5.50 -1.98
C SER A 39 -20.72 -5.01 -2.91
N LEU A 40 -20.60 -3.69 -3.12
CA LEU A 40 -19.54 -3.11 -3.95
C LEU A 40 -18.18 -3.18 -3.23
N LEU A 41 -18.14 -2.89 -1.94
CA LEU A 41 -16.94 -2.95 -1.12
C LEU A 41 -16.37 -4.38 -1.05
N SER A 42 -17.21 -5.36 -0.72
CA SER A 42 -16.81 -6.78 -0.65
C SER A 42 -16.40 -7.31 -2.02
N GLN A 43 -17.10 -6.95 -3.10
CA GLN A 43 -16.70 -7.35 -4.44
C GLN A 43 -15.37 -6.72 -4.88
N ALA A 44 -15.13 -5.45 -4.55
CA ALA A 44 -13.85 -4.80 -4.80
C ALA A 44 -12.72 -5.49 -4.01
N PHE A 45 -12.96 -5.82 -2.74
CA PHE A 45 -12.00 -6.55 -1.91
C PHE A 45 -11.70 -7.94 -2.47
N ILE A 46 -12.72 -8.74 -2.80
CA ILE A 46 -12.56 -10.07 -3.38
C ILE A 46 -11.82 -9.99 -4.72
N LYS A 47 -12.16 -9.02 -5.57
CA LYS A 47 -11.47 -8.84 -6.85
C LYS A 47 -10.01 -8.47 -6.65
N TYR A 48 -9.69 -7.63 -5.66
CA TYR A 48 -8.34 -7.13 -5.46
C TYR A 48 -7.43 -8.13 -4.74
N TYR A 49 -7.90 -8.70 -3.63
CA TYR A 49 -7.12 -9.62 -2.80
C TYR A 49 -7.35 -11.09 -3.12
N CYS A 50 -8.49 -11.44 -3.72
CA CYS A 50 -8.90 -12.84 -3.89
C CYS A 50 -9.07 -13.31 -5.34
N ALA A 51 -8.86 -12.48 -6.37
CA ALA A 51 -9.15 -12.85 -7.76
C ALA A 51 -8.35 -14.07 -8.27
N GLU A 52 -7.17 -14.34 -7.72
CA GLU A 52 -6.30 -15.44 -8.13
C GLU A 52 -6.54 -16.75 -7.35
N PHE A 53 -7.59 -16.86 -6.52
CA PHE A 53 -7.79 -18.01 -5.62
C PHE A 53 -7.93 -19.38 -6.33
N THR A 54 -8.23 -19.39 -7.63
CA THR A 54 -8.25 -20.61 -8.45
C THR A 54 -6.86 -21.22 -8.63
N ARG A 55 -5.79 -20.43 -8.44
CA ARG A 55 -4.40 -20.89 -8.53
C ARG A 55 -3.90 -21.38 -7.17
N PRO A 56 -3.02 -22.40 -7.15
CA PRO A 56 -2.41 -22.88 -5.91
C PRO A 56 -1.75 -21.75 -5.13
N ALA A 57 -1.89 -21.75 -3.80
CA ALA A 57 -1.41 -20.65 -2.97
C ALA A 57 0.09 -20.36 -3.12
N LYS A 58 0.92 -21.41 -3.23
CA LYS A 58 2.36 -21.26 -3.50
C LYS A 58 2.64 -20.59 -4.85
N VAL A 59 1.88 -20.91 -5.89
CA VAL A 59 2.04 -20.30 -7.22
C VAL A 59 1.75 -18.80 -7.12
N ARG A 60 0.66 -18.42 -6.44
CA ARG A 60 0.33 -17.00 -6.21
C ARG A 60 1.43 -16.25 -5.48
N TYR A 61 1.99 -16.85 -4.42
CA TYR A 61 3.04 -16.22 -3.63
C TYR A 61 4.31 -15.98 -4.47
N TYR A 62 4.87 -17.02 -5.10
CA TYR A 62 6.13 -16.90 -5.82
C TYR A 62 6.03 -16.14 -7.14
N SER A 63 4.83 -16.04 -7.74
CA SER A 63 4.63 -15.27 -8.98
C SER A 63 4.11 -13.85 -8.73
N ALA A 64 3.90 -13.45 -7.47
CA ALA A 64 3.40 -12.13 -7.14
C ALA A 64 4.37 -11.04 -7.60
N LYS A 65 3.82 -9.99 -8.20
CA LYS A 65 4.54 -8.76 -8.55
C LYS A 65 3.62 -7.57 -8.32
N ARG A 66 4.20 -6.46 -7.89
CA ARG A 66 3.48 -5.20 -7.78
C ARG A 66 3.03 -4.75 -9.16
N ASP A 67 1.78 -4.30 -9.26
CA ASP A 67 1.29 -3.62 -10.45
C ASP A 67 1.78 -2.16 -10.44
N GLY A 68 2.02 -1.56 -11.61
CA GLY A 68 2.61 -0.21 -11.71
C GLY A 68 1.78 0.88 -11.02
N GLU A 69 0.45 0.70 -10.97
CA GLU A 69 -0.48 1.61 -10.30
C GLU A 69 -0.73 1.26 -8.82
N GLU A 70 -0.34 0.07 -8.37
CA GLU A 70 -0.54 -0.38 -7.00
C GLU A 70 0.39 0.39 -6.05
N HIS A 71 -0.11 0.78 -4.87
CA HIS A 71 0.74 1.40 -3.87
C HIS A 71 1.63 0.34 -3.19
N VAL A 72 2.86 0.71 -2.81
CA VAL A 72 3.83 -0.22 -2.22
C VAL A 72 3.27 -0.93 -0.97
N CYS A 73 2.59 -0.21 -0.09
CA CYS A 73 1.97 -0.81 1.10
C CYS A 73 0.81 -1.75 0.74
N ASP A 74 0.05 -1.46 -0.32
CA ASP A 74 -1.04 -2.33 -0.79
C ASP A 74 -0.46 -3.65 -1.29
N TYR A 75 0.64 -3.57 -2.04
CA TYR A 75 1.38 -4.73 -2.52
C TYR A 75 1.90 -5.60 -1.38
N LEU A 76 2.55 -4.98 -0.38
CA LEU A 76 3.04 -5.69 0.81
C LEU A 76 1.92 -6.46 1.51
N ASN A 77 0.77 -5.81 1.70
CA ASN A 77 -0.39 -6.44 2.34
C ASN A 77 -0.96 -7.61 1.54
N ARG A 78 -1.03 -7.46 0.21
CA ARG A 78 -1.44 -8.54 -0.69
C ARG A 78 -0.46 -9.72 -0.64
N LEU A 79 0.85 -9.42 -0.62
CA LEU A 79 1.91 -10.43 -0.55
C LEU A 79 1.90 -11.18 0.79
N ASN A 80 1.71 -10.47 1.91
CA ASN A 80 1.52 -11.05 3.24
C ASN A 80 0.34 -12.03 3.25
N GLY A 81 -0.78 -11.63 2.62
CA GLY A 81 -1.94 -12.51 2.43
C GLY A 81 -1.63 -13.78 1.64
N TYR A 82 -0.83 -13.68 0.57
CA TYR A 82 -0.41 -14.85 -0.20
C TYR A 82 0.54 -15.75 0.57
N ALA A 83 1.48 -15.19 1.33
CA ALA A 83 2.40 -15.94 2.17
C ALA A 83 1.66 -16.76 3.23
N ARG A 84 0.70 -16.17 3.95
CA ARG A 84 -0.16 -16.90 4.92
C ARG A 84 -0.88 -18.07 4.25
N ASN A 85 -1.49 -17.82 3.10
CA ASN A 85 -2.21 -18.86 2.35
C ASN A 85 -1.28 -19.97 1.82
N ALA A 86 0.00 -19.65 1.55
CA ALA A 86 1.00 -20.59 1.08
C ALA A 86 1.70 -21.37 2.21
N GLY A 87 1.43 -21.01 3.47
CA GLY A 87 2.08 -21.59 4.65
C GLY A 87 3.52 -21.12 4.85
N VAL A 88 3.83 -19.88 4.44
CA VAL A 88 5.14 -19.26 4.67
C VAL A 88 5.11 -18.56 6.03
N HIS A 89 6.02 -18.93 6.94
CA HIS A 89 6.04 -18.44 8.32
C HIS A 89 6.88 -17.15 8.43
N PHE A 90 6.41 -16.05 7.82
CA PHE A 90 7.16 -14.79 7.79
C PHE A 90 6.98 -13.93 9.06
N GLU A 91 5.95 -14.20 9.87
CA GLU A 91 5.62 -13.41 11.07
C GLU A 91 6.53 -13.77 12.27
N ASP A 92 7.07 -14.98 12.31
CA ASP A 92 7.89 -15.50 13.43
C ASP A 92 9.38 -15.11 13.32
N GLY A 93 9.75 -14.27 12.34
CA GLY A 93 11.14 -13.92 12.05
C GLY A 93 11.93 -15.07 11.42
N GLY A 94 13.27 -14.97 11.46
CA GLY A 94 14.16 -16.04 11.00
C GLY A 94 14.32 -16.13 9.47
N ARG A 95 14.49 -17.35 8.95
CA ARG A 95 14.81 -17.56 7.52
C ARG A 95 13.63 -17.24 6.60
N ASP A 96 12.42 -17.63 6.99
CA ASP A 96 11.22 -17.41 6.18
C ASP A 96 10.88 -15.92 6.12
N ALA A 97 11.00 -15.19 7.25
CA ALA A 97 10.87 -13.73 7.26
C ALA A 97 11.89 -13.05 6.36
N LYS A 98 13.17 -13.44 6.44
CA LYS A 98 14.23 -12.88 5.58
C LYS A 98 13.93 -13.12 4.10
N HIS A 99 13.57 -14.34 3.73
CA HIS A 99 13.23 -14.68 2.35
C HIS A 99 11.98 -13.93 1.87
N HIS A 100 11.01 -13.73 2.75
CA HIS A 100 9.80 -12.98 2.44
C HIS A 100 10.10 -11.49 2.17
N VAL A 101 10.97 -10.87 2.97
CA VAL A 101 11.45 -9.50 2.77
C VAL A 101 12.22 -9.39 1.45
N GLU A 102 13.15 -10.31 1.17
CA GLU A 102 13.89 -10.34 -0.10
C GLU A 102 12.92 -10.45 -1.29
N HIS A 103 11.95 -11.37 -1.22
CA HIS A 103 10.94 -11.55 -2.26
C HIS A 103 10.09 -10.29 -2.45
N PHE A 104 9.74 -9.57 -1.38
CA PHE A 104 9.05 -8.28 -1.50
C PHE A 104 9.89 -7.24 -2.25
N LEU A 105 11.16 -7.06 -1.87
CA LEU A 105 12.05 -6.07 -2.50
C LEU A 105 12.28 -6.38 -3.99
N ASP A 106 12.42 -7.66 -4.34
CA ASP A 106 12.61 -8.10 -5.74
C ASP A 106 11.37 -7.88 -6.62
N THR A 107 10.18 -7.73 -6.02
CA THR A 107 8.90 -7.75 -6.72
C THR A 107 8.06 -6.48 -6.53
N CYS A 108 8.52 -5.54 -5.69
CA CYS A 108 7.83 -4.28 -5.44
C CYS A 108 8.05 -3.23 -6.54
N ASP A 109 8.99 -3.43 -7.46
CA ASP A 109 9.28 -2.50 -8.57
C ASP A 109 9.49 -1.04 -8.11
N ASP A 110 10.07 -0.85 -6.92
CA ASP A 110 10.48 0.45 -6.40
C ASP A 110 12.00 0.42 -6.15
N ARG A 111 12.76 0.86 -7.16
CA ARG A 111 14.24 0.85 -7.12
C ARG A 111 14.81 1.68 -5.98
N ASP A 112 14.19 2.80 -5.64
CA ASP A 112 14.66 3.66 -4.56
C ASP A 112 14.50 2.95 -3.21
N LEU A 113 13.39 2.22 -3.04
CA LEU A 113 13.13 1.41 -1.86
C LEU A 113 14.06 0.20 -1.79
N GLU A 114 14.23 -0.52 -2.89
CA GLU A 114 15.15 -1.65 -3.03
C GLU A 114 16.57 -1.22 -2.64
N GLU A 115 17.11 -0.13 -3.22
CA GLU A 115 18.46 0.36 -2.94
C GLU A 115 18.65 0.78 -1.49
N ARG A 116 17.63 1.43 -0.89
CA ARG A 116 17.70 1.86 0.52
C ARG A 116 17.66 0.68 1.49
N LEU A 117 16.94 -0.38 1.15
CA LEU A 117 16.65 -1.48 2.07
C LEU A 117 17.51 -2.73 1.83
N CYS A 118 18.11 -2.92 0.66
CA CYS A 118 18.83 -4.15 0.29
C CYS A 118 20.05 -4.45 1.19
N HIS A 119 20.61 -3.43 1.84
CA HIS A 119 21.76 -3.58 2.73
C HIS A 119 21.39 -3.70 4.22
N LEU A 120 20.11 -3.52 4.55
CA LEU A 120 19.64 -3.49 5.92
C LEU A 120 19.26 -4.90 6.39
N ARG A 121 19.69 -5.27 7.60
CA ARG A 121 19.34 -6.55 8.23
C ARG A 121 17.96 -6.43 8.87
N ILE A 122 16.93 -6.44 8.05
CA ILE A 122 15.53 -6.44 8.49
C ILE A 122 15.22 -7.81 9.09
N ARG A 123 14.76 -7.83 10.35
CA ARG A 123 14.57 -9.04 11.16
C ARG A 123 13.20 -9.67 11.00
N ASP A 124 12.19 -8.84 10.77
CA ASP A 124 10.80 -9.23 10.64
C ASP A 124 10.01 -8.24 9.78
N ILE A 125 8.75 -8.58 9.53
CA ILE A 125 7.84 -7.81 8.68
C ILE A 125 7.49 -6.44 9.27
N HIS A 126 7.46 -6.30 10.59
CA HIS A 126 7.09 -5.04 11.23
C HIS A 126 8.20 -4.01 11.11
N GLU A 127 9.46 -4.44 11.25
CA GLU A 127 10.62 -3.59 10.97
C GLU A 127 10.62 -3.14 9.49
N LEU A 128 10.22 -4.01 8.56
CA LEU A 128 10.04 -3.61 7.15
C LEU A 128 8.95 -2.55 6.99
N GLU A 129 7.78 -2.77 7.59
CA GLU A 129 6.61 -1.88 7.52
C GLU A 129 6.95 -0.48 8.04
N ASP A 130 7.58 -0.38 9.21
CA ASP A 130 8.02 0.87 9.82
C ASP A 130 9.00 1.64 8.91
N MET A 131 9.96 0.92 8.32
CA MET A 131 10.96 1.53 7.44
C MET A 131 10.36 2.02 6.12
N ILE A 132 9.43 1.26 5.55
CA ILE A 132 8.69 1.69 4.35
C ILE A 132 7.91 2.96 4.67
N ASP A 133 7.17 2.99 5.78
CA ASP A 133 6.40 4.16 6.19
C ASP A 133 7.31 5.39 6.39
N ASP A 134 8.45 5.24 7.07
CA ASP A 134 9.41 6.32 7.24
C ASP A 134 9.97 6.86 5.92
N ILE A 135 10.29 5.97 4.97
CA ILE A 135 10.79 6.33 3.64
C ILE A 135 9.70 7.07 2.84
N LEU A 136 8.47 6.57 2.86
CA LEU A 136 7.34 7.19 2.16
C LEU A 136 7.03 8.57 2.74
N ARG A 137 6.96 8.70 4.07
CA ARG A 137 6.78 10.00 4.75
C ARG A 137 7.90 10.97 4.45
N TYR A 138 9.15 10.49 4.32
CA TYR A 138 10.28 11.32 3.92
C TYR A 138 10.11 11.83 2.48
N ARG A 139 9.70 10.96 1.55
CA ARG A 139 9.45 11.29 0.14
C ARG A 139 8.36 12.34 -0.01
N GLU A 140 7.26 12.22 0.73
CA GLU A 140 6.18 13.21 0.73
C GLU A 140 6.66 14.58 1.20
N ARG A 141 7.40 14.63 2.33
CA ARG A 141 7.96 15.87 2.88
C ARG A 141 8.93 16.55 1.91
N ASN A 142 9.79 15.79 1.24
CA ASN A 142 10.70 16.35 0.24
C ASN A 142 9.96 16.84 -1.00
N SER A 143 8.97 16.09 -1.50
CA SER A 143 8.16 16.49 -2.65
C SER A 143 7.40 17.80 -2.38
N ALA A 144 6.86 17.97 -1.17
CA ALA A 144 6.22 19.21 -0.75
C ALA A 144 7.18 20.41 -0.72
N ARG A 145 8.41 20.20 -0.22
CA ARG A 145 9.47 21.22 -0.21
C ARG A 145 9.91 21.60 -1.62
N GLU A 146 10.16 20.63 -2.49
CA GLU A 146 10.54 20.88 -3.89
C GLU A 146 9.44 21.62 -4.65
N SER A 147 8.18 21.25 -4.46
CA SER A 147 7.05 21.94 -5.09
C SER A 147 6.98 23.41 -4.64
N SER A 148 7.28 23.69 -3.37
CA SER A 148 7.30 25.05 -2.81
C SER A 148 8.46 25.87 -3.35
N LEU A 149 9.65 25.27 -3.48
CA LEU A 149 10.82 25.90 -4.09
C LEU A 149 10.62 26.22 -5.58
N ARG A 150 9.97 25.33 -6.33
CA ARG A 150 9.61 25.58 -7.73
C ARG A 150 8.65 26.77 -7.86
N ARG A 151 7.58 26.81 -7.06
CA ARG A 151 6.63 27.95 -7.04
C ARG A 151 7.29 29.28 -6.71
N TYR A 152 8.24 29.28 -5.77
CA TYR A 152 8.99 30.50 -5.42
C TYR A 152 9.87 30.98 -6.57
N ARG A 153 10.55 30.06 -7.27
CA ARG A 153 11.39 30.39 -8.43
C ARG A 153 10.56 30.88 -9.61
N ASP A 154 9.40 30.27 -9.87
CA ASP A 154 8.48 30.68 -10.94
C ASP A 154 7.93 32.09 -10.68
N GLN A 155 7.57 32.43 -9.42
CA GLN A 155 7.15 33.80 -9.06
C GLN A 155 8.27 34.83 -9.26
N PHE A 156 9.52 34.46 -8.97
CA PHE A 156 10.66 35.35 -9.15
C PHE A 156 11.00 35.57 -10.64
N ASP A 157 10.84 34.54 -11.47
CA ASP A 157 11.06 34.63 -12.91
C ASP A 157 9.94 35.42 -13.62
N ASP A 158 8.70 35.36 -13.14
CA ASP A 158 7.59 36.19 -13.66
C ASP A 158 7.81 37.67 -13.35
N LEU A 159 8.19 38.01 -12.11
CA LEU A 159 8.53 39.38 -11.71
C LEU A 159 9.67 39.99 -12.53
N ARG A 160 10.55 39.16 -13.09
CA ARG A 160 11.71 39.60 -13.88
C ARG A 160 11.40 39.75 -15.38
N ARG A 161 10.24 39.29 -15.84
CA ARG A 161 9.77 39.42 -17.24
C ARG A 161 8.85 40.62 -17.46
N GLU A 162 8.41 41.26 -16.38
CA GLU A 162 7.53 42.45 -16.43
C GLU A 162 8.31 43.79 -16.44
N ASP A 163 9.65 43.76 -16.41
CA ASP A 163 10.57 44.90 -16.62
C ASP A 163 11.21 44.87 -18.03
#